data_AF-A0A923F2J5-F1
#
_entry.id   AF-A0A923F2J5-F1
#
_cell.length_a   1.000
_cell.length_b   1.000
_cell.length_c   1.000
_cell.angle_alpha   90.00
_cell.angle_beta   90.00
_cell.angle_gamma   90.00
#
_symmetry.space_group_name_H-M   'P 1'
#
loop_
_entity.id
_entity.type
_entity.pdbx_description
1 polymer ?
#
loop_
_entity_poly.entity_id
_entity_poly.type
_entity_poly.pdbx_seq_one_letter_code
_entity_poly.pdbx_strand_id
1 'polypeptide(L)'
;MDAMWRQRLITFMAVLGWTGLTIQLYLIFVARWSVGASLLGGLVSYFSYFTILTNTLVATVLTCAVSRRESAARRWFLQPWVSSGVAVSITVVGLAYSLLLRHLWHPEGWQFIADELLHDVMPLLFLGYWWCCVPKGTLRVWHLPVWLIYPLVYFIYALLRGHLLGAYAYPFIDVAVLGYPQVLVNAGGILVGFVVIGLLVIGLDRFRR
;
A
#
# COMPACT_ATOMS: atom_id res chain seq x y z
N MET A 1 23.64 14.19 7.42
CA MET A 1 23.47 13.46 6.15
C MET A 1 23.34 14.49 5.06
N ASP A 2 24.24 14.51 4.08
CA ASP A 2 24.27 15.57 3.09
C ASP A 2 22.99 15.56 2.25
N ALA A 3 22.49 16.74 1.90
CA ALA A 3 21.24 16.91 1.15
C ALA A 3 21.24 16.10 -0.17
N MET A 4 22.41 15.97 -0.81
CA MET A 4 22.59 15.16 -2.02
C MET A 4 22.42 13.66 -1.75
N TRP A 5 23.01 13.14 -0.66
CA TRP A 5 22.89 11.73 -0.28
C TRP A 5 21.44 11.35 0.04
N ARG A 6 20.74 12.21 0.77
CA ARG A 6 19.30 12.05 1.04
C ARG A 6 18.50 11.99 -0.25
N GLN A 7 18.75 12.90 -1.20
CA GLN A 7 18.02 12.92 -2.46
C GLN A 7 18.27 11.65 -3.29
N ARG A 8 19.53 11.18 -3.37
CA ARG A 8 19.87 9.93 -4.06
C ARG A 8 19.16 8.72 -3.45
N LEU A 9 19.11 8.62 -2.13
CA LEU A 9 18.40 7.54 -1.43
C LEU A 9 16.89 7.54 -1.75
N ILE A 10 16.24 8.71 -1.69
CA ILE A 10 14.80 8.80 -1.99
C ILE A 10 14.55 8.47 -3.47
N THR A 11 15.42 8.90 -4.38
CA THR A 11 15.32 8.52 -5.81
C THR A 11 15.43 7.02 -5.99
N PHE A 12 16.39 6.37 -5.31
CA PHE A 12 16.54 4.93 -5.35
C PHE A 12 15.27 4.21 -4.83
N MET A 13 14.71 4.64 -3.71
CA MET A 13 13.45 4.10 -3.18
C MET A 13 12.28 4.27 -4.17
N ALA A 14 12.18 5.44 -4.81
CA ALA A 14 11.14 5.71 -5.81
C ALA A 14 11.28 4.76 -7.02
N VAL A 15 12.51 4.60 -7.54
CA VAL A 15 12.80 3.69 -8.65
C VAL A 15 12.44 2.26 -8.27
N LEU A 16 12.86 1.77 -7.09
CA LEU A 16 12.49 0.43 -6.62
C LEU A 16 10.98 0.21 -6.56
N GLY A 17 10.23 1.19 -6.03
CA GLY A 17 8.77 1.11 -5.97
C GLY A 17 8.13 0.99 -7.36
N TRP A 18 8.54 1.84 -8.30
CA TRP A 18 8.06 1.76 -9.68
C TRP A 18 8.51 0.47 -10.38
N THR A 19 9.71 -0.04 -10.10
CA THR A 19 10.20 -1.32 -10.62
C THR A 19 9.35 -2.49 -10.13
N GLY A 20 9.08 -2.59 -8.83
CA GLY A 20 8.22 -3.66 -8.28
C GLY A 20 6.82 -3.64 -8.89
N LEU A 21 6.21 -2.44 -8.99
CA LEU A 21 4.91 -2.25 -9.65
C LEU A 21 4.94 -2.66 -11.14
N THR A 22 6.00 -2.29 -11.86
CA THR A 22 6.14 -2.61 -13.29
C THR A 22 6.34 -4.10 -13.53
N ILE A 23 7.17 -4.77 -12.72
CA ILE A 23 7.36 -6.21 -12.79
C ILE A 23 6.02 -6.91 -12.55
N GLN A 24 5.28 -6.54 -11.49
CA GLN A 24 4.01 -7.17 -11.18
C GLN A 24 2.96 -6.96 -12.30
N LEU A 25 2.90 -5.76 -12.88
CA LEU A 25 2.01 -5.48 -14.01
C LEU A 25 2.38 -6.32 -15.24
N TYR A 26 3.67 -6.40 -15.57
CA TYR A 26 4.17 -7.19 -16.68
C TYR A 26 3.80 -8.67 -16.53
N LEU A 27 4.01 -9.24 -15.34
CA LEU A 27 3.68 -10.64 -15.06
C LEU A 27 2.19 -10.93 -15.22
N ILE A 28 1.31 -10.02 -14.77
CA ILE A 28 -0.14 -10.16 -14.96
C ILE A 28 -0.50 -10.11 -16.45
N PHE A 29 0.12 -9.23 -17.23
CA PHE A 29 -0.13 -9.16 -18.67
C PHE A 29 0.33 -10.41 -19.40
N VAL A 30 1.54 -10.91 -19.10
CA VAL A 30 2.04 -12.16 -19.69
C VAL A 30 1.11 -13.33 -19.33
N ALA A 31 0.70 -13.44 -18.07
CA ALA A 31 -0.22 -14.47 -17.63
C ALA A 31 -1.56 -14.40 -18.38
N ARG A 32 -2.16 -13.21 -18.50
CA ARG A 32 -3.44 -13.00 -19.22
C ARG A 32 -3.30 -13.27 -20.72
N TRP A 33 -2.21 -12.80 -21.33
CA TRP A 33 -1.92 -13.01 -22.74
C TRP A 33 -1.78 -14.50 -23.07
N SER A 34 -1.08 -15.26 -22.21
CA SER A 34 -0.83 -16.69 -22.42
C SER A 34 -2.10 -17.55 -22.50
N VAL A 35 -3.18 -17.09 -21.87
CA VAL A 35 -4.49 -17.76 -21.89
C VAL A 35 -5.51 -17.07 -22.81
N GLY A 36 -5.06 -16.13 -23.65
CA GLY A 36 -5.93 -15.39 -24.58
C GLY A 36 -6.94 -14.44 -23.91
N ALA A 37 -6.71 -14.08 -22.63
CA ALA A 37 -7.60 -13.21 -21.89
C ALA A 37 -7.34 -11.72 -22.15
N SER A 38 -8.36 -10.89 -21.89
CA SER A 38 -8.28 -9.43 -22.06
C SER A 38 -7.22 -8.78 -21.17
N LEU A 39 -6.32 -7.99 -21.78
CA LEU A 39 -5.33 -7.17 -21.08
C LEU A 39 -5.96 -6.06 -20.24
N LEU A 40 -7.10 -5.51 -20.68
CA LEU A 40 -7.87 -4.54 -19.90
C LEU A 40 -8.37 -5.19 -18.59
N GLY A 41 -8.84 -6.44 -18.66
CA GLY A 41 -9.18 -7.22 -17.47
C GLY A 41 -7.96 -7.47 -16.56
N GLY A 42 -6.76 -7.61 -17.14
CA GLY A 42 -5.50 -7.63 -16.42
C GLY A 42 -5.23 -6.34 -15.65
N LEU A 43 -5.41 -5.17 -16.28
CA LEU A 43 -5.29 -3.85 -15.62
C LEU A 43 -6.28 -3.70 -14.46
N VAL A 44 -7.55 -4.04 -14.70
CA VAL A 44 -8.57 -3.99 -13.65
C VAL A 44 -8.19 -4.91 -12.49
N SER A 45 -7.72 -6.12 -12.78
CA SER A 45 -7.28 -7.07 -11.75
C SER A 45 -6.08 -6.53 -10.97
N TYR A 46 -5.10 -5.94 -11.64
CA TYR A 46 -3.92 -5.33 -11.02
C TYR A 46 -4.30 -4.23 -10.02
N PHE A 47 -5.16 -3.28 -10.42
CA PHE A 47 -5.60 -2.20 -9.54
C PHE A 47 -6.67 -2.62 -8.52
N SER A 48 -7.12 -3.88 -8.55
CA SER A 48 -8.03 -4.42 -7.54
C SER A 48 -7.35 -4.80 -6.22
N TYR A 49 -6.02 -4.83 -6.18
CA TYR A 49 -5.26 -5.18 -4.98
C TYR A 49 -4.88 -3.93 -4.17
N PHE A 50 -5.15 -3.98 -2.86
CA PHE A 50 -4.79 -2.90 -1.93
C PHE A 50 -3.27 -2.65 -1.90
N THR A 51 -2.48 -3.73 -1.98
CA THR A 51 -1.01 -3.67 -2.09
C THR A 51 -0.57 -2.78 -3.25
N ILE A 52 -1.18 -2.93 -4.42
CA ILE A 52 -0.82 -2.18 -5.64
C ILE A 52 -1.18 -0.72 -5.51
N LEU A 53 -2.41 -0.43 -5.05
CA LEU A 53 -2.87 0.94 -4.84
C LEU A 53 -1.96 1.66 -3.81
N THR A 54 -1.65 0.99 -2.71
CA THR A 54 -0.83 1.57 -1.64
C THR A 54 0.63 1.75 -2.06
N ASN A 55 1.23 0.79 -2.75
CA ASN A 55 2.59 0.94 -3.29
C ASN A 55 2.66 2.03 -4.38
N THR A 56 1.58 2.23 -5.15
CA THR A 56 1.49 3.34 -6.10
C THR A 56 1.48 4.69 -5.37
N LEU A 57 0.77 4.80 -4.25
CA LEU A 57 0.80 6.00 -3.40
C LEU A 57 2.20 6.24 -2.83
N VAL A 58 2.85 5.20 -2.30
CA VAL A 58 4.24 5.25 -1.80
C VAL A 58 5.20 5.75 -2.88
N ALA A 59 5.19 5.12 -4.06
CA ALA A 59 6.05 5.50 -5.18
C ALA A 59 5.77 6.95 -5.63
N THR A 60 4.51 7.37 -5.61
CA THR A 60 4.11 8.75 -5.95
C THR A 60 4.63 9.76 -4.94
N VAL A 61 4.52 9.48 -3.63
CA VAL A 61 5.06 10.35 -2.56
C VAL A 61 6.57 10.49 -2.71
N LEU A 62 7.28 9.38 -2.93
CA LEU A 62 8.74 9.39 -3.11
C LEU A 62 9.16 10.14 -4.38
N THR A 63 8.45 9.97 -5.50
CA THR A 63 8.65 10.75 -6.73
C THR A 63 8.41 12.24 -6.49
N CYS A 64 7.35 12.61 -5.76
CA CYS A 64 7.07 14.00 -5.41
C CYS A 64 8.17 14.59 -4.52
N ALA A 65 8.76 13.80 -3.62
CA ALA A 65 9.83 14.22 -2.73
C ALA A 65 11.16 14.53 -3.45
N VAL A 66 11.44 13.85 -4.57
CA VAL A 66 12.65 14.10 -5.39
C VAL A 66 12.43 15.12 -6.50
N SER A 67 11.18 15.33 -6.92
CA SER A 67 10.84 16.28 -7.96
C SER A 67 11.15 17.71 -7.54
N ARG A 68 11.85 18.44 -8.42
CA ARG A 68 12.13 19.88 -8.27
C ARG A 68 10.98 20.76 -8.79
N ARG A 69 10.03 20.18 -9.53
CA ARG A 69 8.91 20.92 -10.11
C ARG A 69 7.83 21.10 -9.04
N GLU A 70 7.54 22.34 -8.69
CA GLU A 70 6.42 22.66 -7.83
C GLU A 70 5.10 22.35 -8.55
N SER A 71 4.25 21.55 -7.91
CA SER A 71 2.92 21.17 -8.42
C SER A 71 1.93 21.03 -7.26
N ALA A 72 0.64 21.15 -7.55
CA ALA A 72 -0.41 20.94 -6.54
C ALA A 72 -0.32 19.53 -5.93
N ALA A 73 -0.07 18.52 -6.76
CA ALA A 73 0.13 17.14 -6.31
C ALA A 73 1.31 17.02 -5.34
N ARG A 74 2.47 17.60 -5.70
CA ARG A 74 3.66 17.59 -4.83
C ARG A 74 3.36 18.21 -3.47
N ARG A 75 2.74 19.40 -3.46
CA ARG A 75 2.38 20.08 -2.21
C ARG A 75 1.44 19.26 -1.34
N TRP A 76 0.50 18.53 -1.95
CA TRP A 76 -0.47 17.71 -1.24
C TRP A 76 0.13 16.41 -0.69
N PHE A 77 0.82 15.63 -1.54
CA PHE A 77 1.42 14.35 -1.13
C PHE A 77 2.50 14.50 -0.05
N LEU A 78 3.23 15.62 -0.07
CA LEU A 78 4.27 15.91 0.92
C LEU A 78 3.72 16.53 2.22
N GLN A 79 2.41 16.76 2.34
CA GLN A 79 1.82 17.15 3.62
C GLN A 79 2.05 16.03 4.64
N PRO A 80 2.49 16.34 5.88
CA PRO A 80 2.78 15.32 6.88
C PRO A 80 1.63 14.36 7.13
N TRP A 81 0.38 14.85 7.18
CA TRP A 81 -0.78 14.00 7.41
C TRP A 81 -1.08 13.06 6.23
N VAL A 82 -0.84 13.47 4.98
CA VAL A 82 -1.02 12.61 3.80
C VAL A 82 0.05 11.52 3.77
N SER A 83 1.32 11.91 3.86
CA SER A 83 2.44 10.97 3.89
C SER A 83 2.33 9.98 5.07
N SER A 84 1.80 10.42 6.22
CA SER A 84 1.55 9.54 7.37
C SER A 84 0.40 8.56 7.13
N GLY A 85 -0.68 8.98 6.47
CA GLY A 85 -1.76 8.06 6.09
C GLY A 85 -1.28 6.97 5.12
N VAL A 86 -0.40 7.33 4.18
CA VAL A 86 0.28 6.36 3.30
C VAL A 86 1.18 5.43 4.12
N ALA A 87 1.89 5.95 5.14
CA ALA A 87 2.77 5.16 6.00
C ALA A 87 1.98 4.12 6.83
N VAL A 88 0.82 4.51 7.37
CA VAL A 88 -0.08 3.59 8.08
C VAL A 88 -0.58 2.51 7.11
N SER A 89 -1.02 2.90 5.92
CA SER A 89 -1.56 1.97 4.92
C SER A 89 -0.52 0.96 4.44
N ILE A 90 0.71 1.39 4.15
CA ILE A 90 1.78 0.49 3.69
C ILE A 90 2.26 -0.43 4.81
N THR A 91 2.19 0.00 6.07
CA THR A 91 2.46 -0.86 7.22
C THR A 91 1.42 -1.98 7.32
N VAL A 92 0.13 -1.64 7.13
CA VAL A 92 -0.95 -2.63 7.10
C VAL A 92 -0.74 -3.62 5.95
N VAL A 93 -0.31 -3.18 4.77
CA VAL A 93 0.04 -4.08 3.66
C VAL A 93 1.10 -5.09 4.08
N GLY A 94 2.24 -4.63 4.62
CA GLY A 94 3.32 -5.53 5.01
C GLY A 94 2.93 -6.49 6.13
N LEU A 95 2.22 -6.01 7.15
CA LEU A 95 1.77 -6.84 8.27
C LEU A 95 0.68 -7.83 7.85
N ALA A 96 -0.33 -7.40 7.10
CA ALA A 96 -1.38 -8.28 6.61
C ALA A 96 -0.80 -9.37 5.70
N TYR A 97 0.15 -9.01 4.83
CA TYR A 97 0.85 -10.01 4.02
C TYR A 97 1.62 -11.00 4.90
N SER A 98 2.50 -10.52 5.77
CA SER A 98 3.36 -11.37 6.60
C SER A 98 2.55 -12.32 7.52
N LEU A 99 1.47 -11.82 8.13
CA LEU A 99 0.67 -12.57 9.09
C LEU A 99 -0.41 -13.44 8.43
N LEU A 100 -1.03 -12.97 7.35
CA LEU A 100 -2.24 -13.61 6.79
C LEU A 100 -2.00 -14.31 5.45
N LEU A 101 -0.98 -13.93 4.68
CA LEU A 101 -0.83 -14.38 3.29
C LEU A 101 0.50 -15.11 3.00
N ARG A 102 1.59 -14.79 3.70
CA ARG A 102 2.94 -15.31 3.41
C ARG A 102 3.03 -16.85 3.45
N HIS A 103 2.20 -17.50 4.26
CA HIS A 103 2.16 -18.96 4.37
C HIS A 103 1.27 -19.63 3.31
N LEU A 104 0.51 -18.85 2.53
CA LEU A 104 -0.42 -19.34 1.50
C LEU A 104 0.14 -19.18 0.08
N TRP A 105 1.15 -18.33 -0.09
CA TRP A 105 1.68 -17.93 -1.39
C TRP A 105 3.19 -18.11 -1.43
N HIS A 106 3.66 -18.98 -2.33
CA HIS A 106 5.07 -19.30 -2.51
C HIS A 106 5.50 -18.95 -3.93
N PRO A 107 5.72 -17.66 -4.23
CA PRO A 107 6.12 -17.24 -5.56
C PRO A 107 7.57 -17.63 -5.86
N GLU A 108 7.85 -17.86 -7.14
CA GLU A 108 9.20 -18.16 -7.63
C GLU A 108 9.63 -17.16 -8.72
N GLY A 109 10.94 -17.09 -8.97
CA GLY A 109 11.53 -16.25 -10.01
C GLY A 109 11.17 -14.77 -9.89
N TRP A 110 10.71 -14.15 -10.99
CA TRP A 110 10.34 -12.73 -11.00
C TRP A 110 9.15 -12.39 -10.11
N GLN A 111 8.25 -13.35 -9.88
CA GLN A 111 7.10 -13.15 -9.01
C GLN A 111 7.55 -13.00 -7.55
N PHE A 112 8.57 -13.75 -7.13
CA PHE A 112 9.18 -13.63 -5.79
C PHE A 112 9.78 -12.24 -5.59
N ILE A 113 10.53 -11.75 -6.59
CA ILE A 113 11.16 -10.43 -6.53
C ILE A 113 10.11 -9.33 -6.40
N ALA A 114 9.04 -9.37 -7.20
CA ALA A 114 7.95 -8.40 -7.09
C ALA A 114 7.23 -8.48 -5.74
N ASP A 115 7.00 -9.69 -5.23
CA ASP A 115 6.31 -9.93 -3.97
C ASP A 115 7.08 -9.37 -2.77
N GLU A 116 8.36 -9.72 -2.62
CA GLU A 116 9.23 -9.21 -1.56
C GLU A 116 9.44 -7.68 -1.68
N LEU A 117 9.57 -7.16 -2.90
CA LEU A 117 9.66 -5.70 -3.11
C LEU A 117 8.42 -4.99 -2.58
N LEU A 118 7.22 -5.46 -2.94
CA LEU A 118 5.97 -4.76 -2.65
C LEU A 118 5.45 -4.99 -1.23
N HIS A 119 5.79 -6.12 -0.60
CA HIS A 119 5.27 -6.50 0.72
C HIS A 119 6.27 -6.35 1.87
N ASP A 120 7.58 -6.25 1.61
CA ASP A 120 8.59 -6.10 2.67
C ASP A 120 9.50 -4.91 2.46
N VAL A 121 10.17 -4.85 1.30
CA VAL A 121 11.18 -3.82 1.04
C VAL A 121 10.55 -2.43 1.01
N MET A 122 9.51 -2.21 0.20
CA MET A 122 8.87 -0.89 0.09
C MET A 122 8.20 -0.42 1.38
N PRO A 123 7.47 -1.26 2.15
CA PRO A 123 6.99 -0.87 3.47
C PRO A 123 8.09 -0.39 4.41
N LEU A 124 9.20 -1.13 4.52
CA LEU A 124 10.31 -0.75 5.40
C LEU A 124 11.01 0.52 4.92
N LEU A 125 11.28 0.65 3.62
CA LEU A 125 11.90 1.84 3.04
C LEU A 125 11.01 3.08 3.24
N PHE A 126 9.70 2.96 3.03
CA PHE A 126 8.79 4.08 3.19
C PHE A 126 8.63 4.50 4.64
N LEU A 127 8.62 3.55 5.59
CA LEU A 127 8.66 3.88 7.01
C LEU A 127 9.95 4.59 7.42
N GLY A 128 11.10 4.14 6.89
CA GLY A 128 12.38 4.84 7.07
C GLY A 128 12.37 6.25 6.49
N TYR A 129 11.83 6.42 5.27
CA TYR A 129 11.62 7.73 4.65
C TYR A 129 10.71 8.61 5.51
N TRP A 130 9.56 8.08 5.93
CA TRP A 130 8.59 8.79 6.76
C TRP A 130 9.24 9.26 8.06
N TRP A 131 9.94 8.38 8.77
CA TRP A 131 10.62 8.70 10.02
C TRP A 131 11.66 9.81 9.88
N CYS A 132 12.49 9.75 8.84
CA CYS A 132 13.64 10.65 8.67
C CYS A 132 13.32 11.96 7.92
N CYS A 133 12.36 11.96 7.01
CA CYS A 133 12.16 13.07 6.06
C CYS A 133 10.86 13.85 6.25
N VAL A 134 9.84 13.26 6.88
CA VAL A 134 8.54 13.94 7.07
C VAL A 134 8.60 14.80 8.35
N PRO A 135 8.20 16.09 8.31
CA PRO A 135 8.14 16.94 9.50
C PRO A 135 7.27 16.34 10.61
N LYS A 136 7.76 16.37 11.84
CA LYS A 136 7.10 15.78 13.02
C LYS A 136 6.34 16.83 13.83
N GLY A 137 5.43 16.37 14.69
CA GLY A 137 4.69 17.19 15.65
C GLY A 137 3.39 17.80 15.13
N THR A 138 3.04 17.56 13.87
CA THR A 138 1.88 18.15 13.21
C THR A 138 0.64 17.24 13.23
N LEU A 139 0.80 15.95 13.54
CA LEU A 139 -0.30 15.00 13.47
C LEU A 139 -1.25 15.12 14.66
N ARG A 140 -2.54 15.02 14.35
CA ARG A 140 -3.65 15.07 15.31
C ARG A 140 -4.48 13.80 15.18
N VAL A 141 -5.14 13.41 16.27
CA VAL A 141 -6.04 12.25 16.31
C VAL A 141 -7.17 12.34 15.27
N TRP A 142 -7.58 13.56 14.90
CA TRP A 142 -8.56 13.81 13.85
C TRP A 142 -8.13 13.36 12.44
N HIS A 143 -6.84 13.14 12.19
CA HIS A 143 -6.40 12.58 10.91
C HIS A 143 -6.73 11.09 10.79
N LEU A 144 -6.88 10.37 11.91
CA LEU A 144 -7.16 8.94 11.92
C LEU A 144 -8.47 8.58 11.19
N PRO A 145 -9.64 9.19 11.50
CA PRO A 145 -10.87 8.91 10.76
C PRO A 145 -10.77 9.27 9.27
N VAL A 146 -9.97 10.27 8.91
CA VAL A 146 -9.73 10.61 7.49
C VAL A 146 -8.93 9.51 6.79
N TRP A 147 -7.90 8.97 7.45
CA TRP A 147 -7.12 7.86 6.90
C TRP A 147 -7.94 6.58 6.75
N LEU A 148 -8.91 6.34 7.65
CA LEU A 148 -9.82 5.20 7.58
C LEU A 148 -10.72 5.19 6.35
N ILE A 149 -10.98 6.35 5.73
CA ILE A 149 -11.78 6.43 4.49
C ILE A 149 -11.15 5.54 3.41
N TYR A 150 -9.83 5.54 3.29
CA TYR A 150 -9.13 4.80 2.24
C TYR A 150 -9.35 3.26 2.32
N PRO A 151 -9.02 2.56 3.42
CA PRO A 151 -9.27 1.13 3.53
C PRO A 151 -10.77 0.78 3.54
N LEU A 152 -11.64 1.66 4.05
CA LEU A 152 -13.09 1.42 4.02
C LEU A 152 -13.66 1.46 2.60
N VAL A 153 -13.29 2.47 1.81
CA VAL A 153 -13.69 2.55 0.39
C VAL A 153 -13.15 1.35 -0.39
N TYR A 154 -11.89 0.97 -0.13
CA TYR A 154 -11.32 -0.24 -0.73
C TYR A 154 -12.10 -1.50 -0.37
N PHE A 155 -12.44 -1.68 0.91
CA PHE A 155 -13.18 -2.84 1.38
C PHE A 155 -14.55 -2.96 0.72
N ILE A 156 -15.31 -1.85 0.64
CA ILE A 156 -16.60 -1.80 -0.06
C ILE A 156 -16.42 -2.20 -1.54
N TYR A 157 -15.41 -1.64 -2.21
CA TYR A 157 -15.09 -2.00 -3.58
C TYR A 157 -14.75 -3.48 -3.74
N ALA A 158 -13.92 -4.04 -2.84
CA ALA A 158 -13.49 -5.44 -2.90
C ALA A 158 -14.67 -6.41 -2.71
N LEU A 159 -15.59 -6.11 -1.79
CA LEU A 159 -16.81 -6.88 -1.60
C LEU A 159 -17.75 -6.79 -2.81
N LEU A 160 -17.96 -5.59 -3.34
CA LEU A 160 -18.82 -5.37 -4.51
C LEU A 160 -18.26 -6.13 -5.73
N ARG A 161 -16.95 -6.02 -5.98
CA ARG A 161 -16.28 -6.75 -7.06
C ARG A 161 -16.39 -8.26 -6.88
N GLY A 162 -16.17 -8.76 -5.66
CA GLY A 162 -16.29 -10.18 -5.36
C GLY A 162 -17.72 -10.70 -5.57
N HIS A 163 -18.73 -9.91 -5.18
CA HIS A 163 -20.13 -10.25 -5.42
C HIS A 163 -20.50 -10.26 -6.92
N LEU A 164 -20.02 -9.28 -7.69
CA LEU A 164 -20.34 -9.17 -9.12
C LEU A 164 -19.60 -10.17 -10.01
N LEU A 165 -18.33 -10.47 -9.69
CA LEU A 165 -17.45 -11.29 -10.52
C LEU A 165 -17.23 -12.71 -9.98
N GLY A 166 -17.71 -13.01 -8.77
CA GLY A 166 -17.45 -14.27 -8.08
C GLY A 166 -15.97 -14.46 -7.70
N ALA A 167 -15.17 -13.39 -7.69
CA ALA A 167 -13.72 -13.47 -7.50
C ALA A 167 -13.25 -12.44 -6.48
N TYR A 168 -12.88 -12.92 -5.29
CA TYR A 168 -12.32 -12.11 -4.21
C TYR A 168 -10.80 -11.98 -4.34
N ALA A 169 -10.28 -10.79 -4.03
CA ALA A 169 -8.84 -10.53 -4.10
C ALA A 169 -8.05 -11.21 -2.99
N TYR A 170 -8.70 -11.47 -1.84
CA TYR A 170 -8.08 -12.10 -0.68
C TYR A 170 -8.99 -13.18 -0.08
N PRO A 171 -8.42 -14.29 0.40
CA PRO A 171 -9.20 -15.39 0.99
C PRO A 171 -9.94 -14.96 2.26
N PHE A 172 -9.37 -14.04 3.05
CA PHE A 172 -9.97 -13.57 4.30
C PHE A 172 -11.18 -12.64 4.11
N ILE A 173 -11.48 -12.20 2.88
CA ILE A 173 -12.71 -11.47 2.54
C ILE A 173 -13.63 -12.27 1.61
N ASP A 174 -13.34 -13.54 1.38
CA ASP A 174 -14.11 -14.38 0.48
C ASP A 174 -15.45 -14.75 1.13
N VAL A 175 -16.51 -14.04 0.73
CA VAL A 175 -17.85 -14.26 1.26
C VAL A 175 -18.44 -15.58 0.79
N ALA A 176 -18.03 -16.09 -0.38
CA ALA A 176 -18.53 -17.35 -0.90
C ALA A 176 -18.04 -18.54 -0.05
N VAL A 177 -16.83 -18.43 0.52
CA VAL A 177 -16.24 -19.45 1.40
C VAL A 177 -16.59 -19.22 2.88
N LEU A 178 -16.49 -17.97 3.35
CA LEU A 178 -16.56 -17.65 4.78
C LEU A 178 -17.93 -17.15 5.25
N GLY A 179 -18.77 -16.67 4.33
CA GLY A 179 -20.00 -15.96 4.65
C GLY A 179 -19.78 -14.55 5.22
N TYR A 180 -20.83 -13.74 5.20
CA TYR A 180 -20.76 -12.35 5.67
C TYR A 180 -20.31 -12.17 7.13
N PRO A 181 -20.78 -12.97 8.12
CA PRO A 181 -20.40 -12.77 9.51
C PRO A 181 -18.88 -12.86 9.72
N GLN A 182 -18.24 -13.90 9.18
CA GLN A 182 -16.80 -14.09 9.34
C GLN A 182 -16.00 -13.04 8.57
N VAL A 183 -16.44 -12.64 7.37
CA VAL A 183 -15.79 -11.56 6.60
C VAL A 183 -15.83 -10.24 7.36
N LEU A 184 -16.94 -9.92 8.04
CA LEU A 184 -17.04 -8.72 8.87
C LEU A 184 -16.13 -8.78 10.11
N VAL A 185 -15.98 -9.95 10.73
CA VAL A 185 -15.03 -10.15 11.83
C VAL A 185 -13.58 -9.93 11.35
N ASN A 186 -13.21 -10.54 10.22
CA ASN A 186 -11.87 -10.38 9.63
C ASN A 186 -11.59 -8.91 9.27
N ALA A 187 -12.56 -8.24 8.62
CA ALA A 187 -12.47 -6.82 8.29
C ALA A 187 -12.35 -5.95 9.54
N GLY A 188 -13.09 -6.26 10.60
CA GLY A 188 -12.98 -5.62 11.91
C GLY A 188 -11.58 -5.76 12.51
N GLY A 189 -10.98 -6.95 12.44
CA GLY A 189 -9.60 -7.19 12.89
C GLY A 189 -8.57 -6.34 12.15
N ILE A 190 -8.67 -6.26 10.82
CA ILE A 190 -7.80 -5.41 9.98
C ILE A 190 -8.02 -3.92 10.31
N LEU A 191 -9.27 -3.50 10.50
CA LEU A 191 -9.62 -2.13 10.85
C LEU A 191 -9.03 -1.72 12.20
N VAL A 192 -9.13 -2.60 13.21
CA VAL A 192 -8.50 -2.39 14.53
C VAL A 192 -6.98 -2.30 14.38
N GLY A 193 -6.36 -3.19 13.60
CA GLY A 193 -4.93 -3.12 13.28
C GLY A 193 -4.53 -1.79 12.67
N PHE A 194 -5.29 -1.30 11.68
CA PHE A 194 -5.09 0.00 11.05
C PHE A 194 -5.19 1.14 12.07
N VAL A 195 -6.21 1.12 12.94
CA VAL A 195 -6.40 2.12 14.01
C VAL A 195 -5.21 2.12 14.97
N VAL A 196 -4.75 0.95 15.43
CA VAL A 196 -3.60 0.82 16.32
C VAL A 196 -2.34 1.39 15.67
N ILE A 197 -2.05 1.01 14.42
CA ILE A 197 -0.89 1.53 13.69
C ILE A 197 -1.00 3.05 13.50
N GLY A 198 -2.18 3.56 13.15
CA GLY A 198 -2.43 4.99 13.02
C GLY A 198 -2.19 5.76 14.32
N LEU A 199 -2.64 5.23 15.45
CA LEU A 199 -2.38 5.81 16.77
C LEU A 199 -0.89 5.76 17.12
N LEU A 200 -0.19 4.66 16.80
CA LEU A 200 1.26 4.55 17.00
C LEU A 200 2.02 5.59 16.18
N VAL A 201 1.66 5.78 14.90
CA VAL A 201 2.25 6.80 14.02
C VAL A 201 2.02 8.20 14.56
N ILE A 202 0.81 8.50 15.05
CA ILE A 202 0.50 9.80 15.69
C ILE A 202 1.27 9.97 17.01
N GLY A 203 1.42 8.92 17.81
CA GLY A 203 2.21 8.94 19.03
C GLY A 203 3.68 9.23 18.74
N LEU A 204 4.27 8.47 17.83
CA LEU A 204 5.63 8.63 17.31
C LEU A 204 5.90 10.03 16.75
N ASP A 205 4.91 10.63 16.06
CA ASP A 205 4.98 12.00 15.57
C ASP A 205 5.12 13.04 16.70
N ARG A 206 4.50 12.80 17.86
CA ARG A 206 4.55 13.70 19.00
C ARG A 206 5.84 13.58 19.81
N PHE A 207 6.46 12.40 19.84
CA PHE A 207 7.71 12.16 20.57
C PHE A 207 8.92 12.91 20.01
N ARG A 208 8.88 13.29 18.72
CA ARG A 208 9.96 14.01 18.04
C ARG A 208 9.64 15.50 17.76
N ARG A 209 8.76 16.09 18.57
CA ARG A 209 8.48 17.53 18.54
C ARG A 209 9.69 18.38 18.90
#